data_AF-A0A0R3SY24-F1
#
_entry.id   AF-A0A0R3SY24-F1
#
_cell.length_a   1.000
_cell.length_b   1.000
_cell.length_c   1.000
_cell.angle_alpha   90.00
_cell.angle_beta   90.00
_cell.angle_gamma   90.00
#
_symmetry.space_group_name_H-M   'P 1'
#
loop_
_entity.id
_entity.type
_entity.pdbx_description
1 polymer ?
#
loop_
_entity_poly.entity_id
_entity_poly.type
_entity_poly.pdbx_seq_one_letter_code
_entity_poly.pdbx_strand_id
1 'polypeptide(L)' 'MILAIGTWKWNTNDSTCGICRNAFEACCPDCKIPGDECSIIQGTCTHFFHMHCIFNWLHARQNAPTCPLCRQDWKFVE' A
#
# COMPACT_ATOMS: atom_id res chain seq x y z
N MET A 1 -37.42 -8.59 -9.88
CA MET A 1 -36.62 -7.39 -9.57
C MET A 1 -35.24 -7.88 -9.16
N ILE A 2 -34.22 -7.72 -10.01
CA ILE A 2 -32.86 -8.18 -9.72
C ILE A 2 -32.03 -6.92 -9.45
N LEU A 3 -31.44 -6.83 -8.26
CA LEU A 3 -30.49 -5.78 -7.91
C LEU A 3 -29.10 -6.24 -8.34
N ALA A 4 -28.40 -5.43 -9.12
CA ALA A 4 -27.00 -5.65 -9.44
C ALA A 4 -26.12 -5.07 -8.32
N ILE A 5 -25.18 -5.86 -7.82
CA ILE A 5 -24.20 -5.46 -6.82
C ILE A 5 -22.83 -5.49 -7.49
N GLY A 6 -22.05 -4.43 -7.31
CA GLY A 6 -20.66 -4.34 -7.78
C GLY A 6 -19.69 -4.24 -6.61
N THR A 7 -18.53 -4.86 -6.75
CA THR A 7 -17.39 -4.70 -5.84
C THR A 7 -16.27 -4.01 -6.59
N TRP A 8 -15.63 -3.04 -5.97
CA TRP A 8 -14.45 -2.38 -6.53
C TRP A 8 -13.19 -3.00 -5.92
N LYS A 9 -12.11 -3.06 -6.69
CA LYS A 9 -10.79 -3.53 -6.25
C LYS A 9 -9.72 -2.63 -6.82
N TRP A 10 -8.63 -2.49 -6.07
CA TRP A 10 -7.44 -1.82 -6.59
C TRP A 10 -6.79 -2.65 -7.69
N ASN A 11 -6.39 -1.99 -8.79
CA ASN A 11 -5.65 -2.64 -9.87
C ASN A 11 -4.17 -2.75 -9.48
N THR A 12 -3.87 -3.69 -8.60
CA THR A 12 -2.53 -3.91 -8.03
C THR A 12 -2.02 -5.30 -8.38
N ASN A 13 -0.70 -5.46 -8.44
CA ASN A 13 -0.09 -6.75 -8.76
C ASN A 13 -0.26 -7.78 -7.63
N ASP A 14 -0.39 -7.31 -6.40
CA ASP A 14 -0.73 -8.11 -5.21
C ASP A 14 -1.98 -7.53 -4.54
N SER A 15 -2.74 -8.33 -3.79
CA SER A 15 -3.93 -7.86 -3.07
C SER A 15 -3.64 -7.41 -1.63
N THR A 16 -2.41 -7.56 -1.16
CA THR A 16 -1.99 -7.32 0.23
C THR A 16 -0.74 -6.46 0.32
N CYS A 17 -0.66 -5.66 1.38
CA CYS A 17 0.50 -4.85 1.66
C CYS A 17 1.62 -5.71 2.26
N GLY A 18 2.80 -5.74 1.62
CA GLY A 18 3.96 -6.52 2.10
C GLY A 18 4.56 -6.07 3.44
N ILE A 19 4.09 -4.96 4.02
CA ILE A 19 4.58 -4.41 5.30
C ILE A 19 3.63 -4.78 6.44
N CYS A 20 2.35 -4.39 6.35
CA CYS A 20 1.36 -4.68 7.40
C CYS A 20 0.60 -5.99 7.20
N ARG A 21 0.74 -6.65 6.04
CA ARG A 21 0.05 -7.89 5.65
C ARG A 21 -1.49 -7.81 5.59
N ASN A 22 -2.05 -6.61 5.68
CA ASN A 22 -3.48 -6.39 5.45
C ASN A 22 -3.77 -6.26 3.94
N ALA A 23 -5.00 -6.58 3.56
CA ALA A 23 -5.51 -6.33 2.21
C ALA A 23 -5.50 -4.83 1.90
N PHE A 24 -5.30 -4.48 0.64
CA PHE A 24 -5.38 -3.10 0.15
C PHE A 24 -6.78 -2.47 0.25
N GLU A 25 -7.80 -3.32 0.37
CA GLU A 25 -9.19 -2.93 0.63
C GLU A 25 -9.45 -2.61 2.12
N ALA A 26 -8.50 -2.98 2.99
CA ALA A 26 -8.61 -2.82 4.44
C ALA A 26 -7.67 -1.72 4.95
N CYS A 27 -7.95 -1.24 6.16
CA CYS A 27 -7.10 -0.25 6.81
C CYS A 27 -5.76 -0.84 7.25
N CYS A 28 -4.69 -0.03 7.21
CA CYS A 28 -3.45 -0.36 7.92
C CYS A 28 -3.69 -0.38 9.45
N PRO A 29 -2.86 -1.07 10.26
CA PRO A 29 -3.08 -1.20 11.70
C PRO A 29 -3.12 0.14 12.46
N ASP A 30 -2.48 1.17 11.93
CA ASP A 30 -2.49 2.53 12.50
C ASP A 30 -3.75 3.34 12.15
N CYS A 31 -4.53 2.93 11.15
CA CYS A 31 -5.73 3.64 10.72
C CYS A 31 -6.99 2.93 11.22
N LYS A 32 -7.91 3.71 11.79
CA LYS A 32 -9.12 3.18 12.43
C LYS A 32 -10.33 3.18 11.50
N ILE A 33 -10.31 3.98 10.44
CA ILE A 33 -11.42 4.14 9.50
C ILE A 33 -10.87 3.98 8.07
N PRO A 34 -11.37 3.01 7.27
CA PRO A 34 -11.03 2.94 5.86
C PRO A 34 -11.60 4.16 5.12
N GLY A 35 -10.73 4.94 4.48
CA GLY A 35 -11.06 6.21 3.83
C GLY A 35 -9.82 6.92 3.26
N ASP A 36 -9.91 8.23 3.01
CA ASP A 36 -8.85 9.08 2.42
C ASP A 36 -7.47 8.98 3.11
N GLU A 37 -7.44 8.57 4.38
CA GLU A 37 -6.22 8.53 5.17
C GLU A 37 -5.30 7.36 4.83
N CYS A 38 -5.77 6.31 4.14
CA CYS A 38 -4.96 5.11 3.86
C CYS A 38 -4.88 4.82 2.35
N SER A 39 -4.36 5.79 1.60
CA SER A 39 -4.11 5.63 0.16
C SER A 39 -3.02 4.59 -0.12
N ILE A 40 -3.04 4.03 -1.33
CA ILE A 40 -2.05 3.05 -1.78
C ILE A 40 -1.07 3.77 -2.69
N ILE A 41 0.21 3.50 -2.50
CA ILE A 41 1.28 4.09 -3.29
C ILE A 41 2.03 2.98 -4.02
N GLN A 42 2.32 3.23 -5.28
CA GLN A 42 3.14 2.37 -6.12
C GLN A 42 4.58 2.90 -6.17
N GLY A 43 5.53 1.99 -6.01
CA GLY A 43 6.93 2.29 -6.31
C GLY A 43 7.25 2.05 -7.78
N THR A 44 8.31 2.69 -8.28
CA THR A 44 8.90 2.41 -9.61
C THR A 44 9.24 0.92 -9.81
N CYS A 45 9.47 0.20 -8.72
CA CYS A 45 9.67 -1.26 -8.68
C CYS A 45 8.37 -2.09 -8.79
N THR A 46 7.26 -1.48 -9.23
CA THR A 46 5.91 -2.09 -9.41
C THR A 46 5.29 -2.73 -8.17
N HIS A 47 5.85 -2.45 -6.99
CA HIS A 47 5.29 -2.89 -5.72
C HIS A 47 4.37 -1.83 -5.12
N PHE A 48 3.27 -2.29 -4.52
CA PHE A 48 2.24 -1.46 -3.91
C PHE A 48 2.32 -1.59 -2.38
N PHE A 49 2.13 -0.47 -1.68
CA PHE A 49 2.05 -0.45 -0.23
C PHE A 49 1.04 0.61 0.22
N HIS A 50 0.47 0.45 1.41
CA HIS A 50 -0.25 1.56 2.04
C HIS A 50 0.71 2.71 2.30
N MET A 51 0.23 3.93 2.11
CA MET A 51 0.95 5.17 2.38
C MET A 51 1.63 5.13 3.76
N HIS A 52 0.87 4.96 4.85
CA HIS A 52 1.45 4.94 6.20
C HIS A 52 2.48 3.84 6.41
N CYS A 53 2.27 2.67 5.81
CA CYS A 53 3.21 1.57 5.93
C CYS A 53 4.55 1.89 5.27
N ILE A 54 4.54 2.43 4.04
CA ILE A 54 5.78 2.80 3.36
C ILE A 54 6.43 4.03 3.99
N PHE A 55 5.67 5.05 4.38
CA PHE A 55 6.21 6.22 5.08
C PHE A 55 6.88 5.85 6.39
N ASN A 56 6.25 5.02 7.22
CA ASN A 56 6.85 4.55 8.47
C ASN A 56 8.12 3.72 8.22
N TRP A 57 8.11 2.88 7.18
CA TRP A 57 9.30 2.11 6.78
C TRP A 57 10.46 3.00 6.34
N LEU A 58 10.20 4.01 5.52
CA LEU A 58 11.20 4.98 5.06
C LEU A 58 11.73 5.82 6.23
N HIS A 59 10.85 6.24 7.15
CA HIS A 59 11.24 7.01 8.33
C HIS A 59 12.14 6.18 9.27
N ALA A 60 11.84 4.88 9.44
CA ALA A 60 12.68 3.97 10.21
C ALA A 60 14.06 3.71 9.58
N ARG A 61 14.22 3.97 8.27
CA ARG A 61 15.47 3.75 7.51
C ARG A 61 15.96 5.04 6.85
N GLN A 62 16.39 6.00 7.66
CA GLN A 62 16.90 7.30 7.19
C GLN A 62 18.11 7.21 6.25
N ASN A 63 18.92 6.15 6.35
CA ASN A 63 20.18 6.05 5.59
C ASN A 63 20.03 5.38 4.21
N ALA A 64 18.97 4.62 3.95
CA ALA A 64 18.79 3.89 2.69
C ALA A 64 17.32 3.47 2.48
N PRO A 65 16.47 4.34 1.91
CA PRO A 65 15.09 3.99 1.60
C PRO A 65 15.05 2.91 0.50
N THR A 66 14.71 1.69 0.88
CA THR A 66 14.65 0.53 -0.03
C THR A 66 13.28 -0.13 0.02
N CYS A 67 12.86 -0.69 -1.11
CA CYS A 67 11.63 -1.47 -1.20
C CYS A 67 11.73 -2.72 -0.30
N PRO A 68 10.75 -2.98 0.58
CA PRO A 68 10.79 -4.15 1.46
C PRO A 68 10.70 -5.49 0.72
N LEU A 69 10.18 -5.52 -0.51
CA LEU A 69 10.03 -6.74 -1.31
C LEU A 69 11.25 -7.01 -2.19
N CYS A 70 11.70 -6.03 -2.99
CA CYS A 70 12.80 -6.23 -3.94
C CYS A 70 14.14 -5.62 -3.51
N ARG A 71 14.19 -4.90 -2.38
CA ARG A 71 15.39 -4.20 -1.86
C ARG A 71 16.02 -3.16 -2.79
N GLN A 72 15.34 -2.81 -3.88
CA GLN A 72 15.75 -1.72 -4.77
C GLN A 72 15.52 -0.37 -4.09
N ASP A 73 16.24 0.65 -4.55
CA ASP A 73 16.08 2.04 -4.11
C ASP A 73 14.62 2.48 -4.29
N TRP A 74 13.98 2.91 -3.20
CA TRP A 74 12.56 3.25 -3.24
C TRP A 74 12.35 4.61 -3.88
N LYS A 75 11.66 4.63 -5.01
CA LYS A 75 11.19 5.85 -5.69
C LYS A 75 9.70 5.73 -5.94
N PHE A 76 8.96 6.77 -5.59
CA PHE A 76 7.54 6.89 -5.86
C PHE A 76 7.33 7.01 -7.37
N VAL A 77 6.33 6.32 -7.90
CA VAL A 77 5.85 6.55 -9.27
C VAL A 77 4.97 7.81 -9.21
N GLU A 78 5.31 8.83 -10.02
CA GLU A 78 4.47 10.03 -10.21
C GLU A 78 3.18 9.71 -10.98
#